data_AF-A0A143ZVL5-F1
#
_entry.id   AF-A0A143ZVL5-F1
#
_cell.length_a   1.000
_cell.length_b   1.000
_cell.length_c   1.000
_cell.angle_alpha   90.00
_cell.angle_beta   90.00
_cell.angle_gamma   90.00
#
_symmetry.space_group_name_H-M   'P 1'
#
loop_
_entity.id
_entity.type
_entity.pdbx_description
1 polymer ?
#
loop_
_entity_poly.entity_id
_entity_poly.type
_entity_poly.pdbx_seq_one_letter_code
_entity_poly.pdbx_strand_id
1 'polypeptide(L)'
;MKRTYPLSLDLYQSTQVAPLSLKQNDSTVLSLTLLERGKPFDLQGCRPILYVKKSDLTLVIQTDGISITDAASGVLEIELDDQCTACAGCARFELFLVKEQESISSYVFDILFLPNLEGQEPSESAVDFLPQLNQAVLEGRELRDDLTDLIGQGQTTQGQLQTAAENAQKAADRANQAAESAESLGDEAIQIANQAKTLAQQAKTTADSSAEDSSTALSTAQDAQDTANSIASEASSAQQTAQSALNIVESLQSNLANHLALQSELGSADLDSITTMGIFPQGYSSNATAERHYPDTSAGFLQVLSNGSKVYQIYYTQNTSKIFWRHLYLAAWEPWSQIYPSITHQAAKKTSVCTQGHSLTGMLSCTISQYPDGYMSIDGICTWNNMNFNQLHTDGRRIPLQNSISIVFPKTFTEIPSVTVQQMGSDSYVSPLWIPISVEKDRVSGYPSIWDGGKDIVAPEVLFHVSAFGKYQA
;
A
#
# COMPACT_ATOMS: atom_id res chain seq x y z
N MET A 1 -102.22 3.37 -100.10
CA MET A 1 -103.21 4.38 -100.56
C MET A 1 -103.56 5.21 -99.33
N LYS A 2 -103.21 6.50 -99.29
CA LYS A 2 -103.45 7.34 -98.09
C LYS A 2 -104.94 7.62 -97.96
N ARG A 3 -105.52 7.36 -96.79
CA ARG A 3 -106.93 7.68 -96.49
C ARG A 3 -106.96 8.93 -95.62
N THR A 4 -107.75 9.91 -96.03
CA THR A 4 -107.95 11.16 -95.29
C THR A 4 -109.25 11.10 -94.51
N TYR A 5 -109.19 11.38 -93.21
CA TYR A 5 -110.35 11.38 -92.32
C TYR A 5 -110.61 12.80 -91.80
N PRO A 6 -111.78 13.40 -92.08
CA PRO A 6 -112.12 14.72 -91.56
C PRO A 6 -112.53 14.62 -90.07
N LEU A 7 -112.01 15.51 -89.25
CA LEU A 7 -112.34 15.63 -87.83
C LEU A 7 -112.45 17.12 -87.46
N SER A 8 -113.46 17.47 -86.67
CA SER A 8 -113.54 18.80 -86.07
C SER A 8 -113.17 18.68 -84.60
N LEU A 9 -112.21 19.49 -84.14
CA LEU A 9 -111.77 19.50 -82.74
C LEU A 9 -111.94 20.90 -82.15
N ASP A 10 -112.55 20.97 -80.97
CA ASP A 10 -112.66 22.22 -80.21
C ASP A 10 -111.57 22.26 -79.12
N LEU A 11 -110.96 23.44 -78.93
CA LEU A 11 -109.90 23.64 -77.95
C LEU A 11 -110.42 23.55 -76.50
N TYR A 12 -111.69 23.85 -76.26
CA TYR A 12 -112.26 23.95 -74.91
C TYR A 12 -113.41 22.99 -74.64
N GLN A 13 -113.93 22.31 -75.66
CA GLN A 13 -115.06 21.38 -75.53
C GLN A 13 -114.75 20.03 -76.19
N SER A 14 -115.20 18.95 -75.55
CA SER A 14 -115.17 17.65 -76.22
C SER A 14 -116.11 17.68 -77.43
N THR A 15 -115.56 17.36 -78.60
CA THR A 15 -116.26 17.35 -79.88
C THR A 15 -116.58 15.93 -80.36
N GLN A 16 -116.20 14.90 -79.60
CA GLN A 16 -116.34 13.51 -80.06
C GLN A 16 -117.77 12.97 -79.95
N VAL A 17 -118.31 12.60 -81.12
CA VAL A 17 -119.44 11.68 -81.29
C VAL A 17 -118.84 10.39 -81.91
N ALA A 18 -118.43 9.44 -81.05
CA ALA A 18 -117.81 8.12 -81.34
C ALA A 18 -116.33 8.10 -81.81
N PRO A 19 -115.50 7.13 -81.35
CA PRO A 19 -114.08 7.04 -81.69
C PRO A 19 -113.89 6.58 -83.14
N LEU A 20 -113.03 7.30 -83.87
CA LEU A 20 -112.58 6.90 -85.21
C LEU A 20 -111.82 5.56 -85.10
N SER A 21 -112.14 4.60 -85.97
CA SER A 21 -111.46 3.29 -86.01
C SER A 21 -110.58 3.18 -87.25
N LEU A 22 -109.30 2.90 -87.03
CA LEU A 22 -108.26 2.75 -88.06
C LEU A 22 -107.63 1.35 -87.94
N LYS A 23 -106.89 0.91 -88.97
CA LYS A 23 -106.13 -0.34 -88.92
C LYS A 23 -104.68 -0.04 -88.52
N GLN A 24 -104.09 -0.90 -87.69
CA GLN A 24 -102.69 -0.81 -87.31
C GLN A 24 -101.79 -0.81 -88.56
N ASN A 25 -100.77 0.05 -88.59
CA ASN A 25 -99.81 0.23 -89.70
C ASN A 25 -100.40 0.75 -91.04
N ASP A 26 -101.65 1.24 -91.07
CA ASP A 26 -102.21 1.89 -92.26
C ASP A 26 -101.75 3.36 -92.37
N SER A 27 -101.20 3.76 -93.52
CA SER A 27 -100.86 5.16 -93.81
C SER A 27 -102.12 6.05 -93.80
N THR A 28 -102.24 6.91 -92.78
CA THR A 28 -103.45 7.67 -92.48
C THR A 28 -103.19 9.17 -92.40
N VAL A 29 -104.09 9.97 -92.98
CA VAL A 29 -104.09 11.43 -92.86
C VAL A 29 -105.34 11.88 -92.10
N LEU A 30 -105.19 12.73 -91.09
CA LEU A 30 -106.28 13.40 -90.40
C LEU A 30 -106.41 14.83 -90.94
N SER A 31 -107.58 15.21 -91.44
CA SER A 31 -107.88 16.59 -91.84
C SER A 31 -108.67 17.23 -90.71
N LEU A 32 -108.01 18.08 -89.92
CA LEU A 32 -108.54 18.66 -88.70
C LEU A 32 -109.05 20.08 -88.94
N THR A 33 -110.27 20.36 -88.51
CA THR A 33 -110.80 21.73 -88.38
C THR A 33 -110.82 22.11 -86.91
N LEU A 34 -110.00 23.10 -86.53
CA LEU A 34 -109.87 23.56 -85.16
C LEU A 34 -110.86 24.69 -84.85
N LEU A 35 -111.56 24.52 -83.74
CA LEU A 35 -112.59 25.42 -83.27
C LEU A 35 -112.23 25.96 -81.87
N GLU A 36 -112.52 27.23 -81.62
CA GLU A 36 -112.55 27.82 -80.29
C GLU A 36 -114.00 28.15 -79.94
N ARG A 37 -114.58 27.37 -79.02
CA ARG A 37 -115.98 27.53 -78.57
C ARG A 37 -116.97 27.55 -79.75
N GLY A 38 -116.79 26.62 -80.69
CA GLY A 38 -117.64 26.41 -81.84
C GLY A 38 -117.40 27.34 -83.05
N LYS A 39 -116.37 28.19 -83.02
CA LYS A 39 -115.98 29.05 -84.15
C LYS A 39 -114.60 28.67 -84.68
N PRO A 40 -114.30 28.79 -85.99
CA PRO A 40 -112.97 28.55 -86.54
C PRO A 40 -111.89 29.30 -85.77
N PHE A 41 -110.84 28.58 -85.37
CA PHE A 41 -109.70 29.14 -84.68
C PHE A 41 -108.60 29.51 -85.69
N ASP A 42 -108.14 30.76 -85.69
CA ASP A 42 -107.09 31.21 -86.62
C ASP A 42 -105.72 30.63 -86.23
N LEU A 43 -105.13 29.87 -87.16
CA LEU A 43 -103.85 29.19 -86.96
C LEU A 43 -102.64 30.02 -87.40
N GLN A 44 -102.83 31.29 -87.80
CA GLN A 44 -101.71 32.12 -88.24
C GLN A 44 -100.66 32.30 -87.13
N GLY A 45 -99.44 31.85 -87.41
CA GLY A 45 -98.31 31.87 -86.47
C GLY A 45 -98.29 30.73 -85.45
N CYS A 46 -99.22 29.77 -85.52
CA CYS A 46 -99.23 28.59 -84.66
C CYS A 46 -98.35 27.47 -85.24
N ARG A 47 -97.64 26.77 -84.37
CA ARG A 47 -96.93 25.52 -84.67
C ARG A 47 -97.66 24.35 -83.98
N PRO A 48 -98.33 23.46 -84.73
CA PRO A 48 -98.98 22.28 -84.16
C PRO A 48 -97.98 21.18 -83.78
N ILE A 49 -98.26 20.48 -82.69
CA ILE A 49 -97.52 19.31 -82.17
C ILE A 49 -98.54 18.28 -81.70
N LEU A 50 -98.49 17.06 -82.22
CA LEU A 50 -99.42 16.00 -81.84
C LEU A 50 -98.79 15.06 -80.79
N TYR A 51 -99.49 14.83 -79.70
CA TYR A 51 -99.13 13.85 -78.67
C TYR A 51 -100.06 12.64 -78.77
N VAL A 52 -99.50 11.44 -78.71
CA VAL A 52 -100.23 10.18 -78.83
C VAL A 52 -99.77 9.19 -77.78
N LYS A 53 -100.66 8.77 -76.88
CA LYS A 53 -100.40 7.66 -75.94
C LYS A 53 -101.00 6.37 -76.47
N LYS A 54 -100.15 5.38 -76.74
CA LYS A 54 -100.55 4.06 -77.26
C LYS A 54 -101.05 3.11 -76.17
N SER A 55 -101.66 2.00 -76.59
CA SER A 55 -102.19 0.93 -75.72
C SER A 55 -101.11 0.14 -74.98
N ASP A 56 -99.90 0.03 -75.53
CA ASP A 56 -98.68 -0.52 -74.88
C ASP A 56 -98.07 0.43 -73.84
N LEU A 57 -98.75 1.55 -73.54
CA LEU A 57 -98.34 2.62 -72.62
C LEU A 57 -97.19 3.51 -73.10
N THR A 58 -96.72 3.36 -74.34
CA THR A 58 -95.69 4.23 -74.91
C THR A 58 -96.27 5.54 -75.45
N LEU A 59 -95.48 6.63 -75.42
CA LEU A 59 -95.87 7.98 -75.85
C LEU A 59 -95.12 8.35 -77.14
N VAL A 60 -95.85 8.85 -78.14
CA VAL A 60 -95.32 9.36 -79.41
C VAL A 60 -95.60 10.86 -79.49
N ILE A 61 -94.59 11.65 -79.86
CA ILE A 61 -94.71 13.11 -80.05
C ILE A 61 -94.33 13.39 -81.50
N GLN A 62 -95.30 13.88 -82.27
CA GLN A 62 -95.13 14.12 -83.70
C GLN A 62 -95.15 15.63 -83.97
N THR A 63 -94.03 16.14 -84.50
CA THR A 63 -93.88 17.54 -84.94
C THR A 63 -93.81 17.69 -86.45
N ASP A 64 -93.56 16.59 -87.17
CA ASP A 64 -93.43 16.53 -88.63
C ASP A 64 -94.69 15.93 -89.26
N GLY A 65 -94.89 16.14 -90.57
CA GLY A 65 -96.08 15.64 -91.28
C GLY A 65 -97.37 16.39 -90.94
N ILE A 66 -97.27 17.56 -90.30
CA ILE A 66 -98.40 18.45 -89.98
C ILE A 66 -98.32 19.70 -90.86
N SER A 67 -99.39 19.96 -91.63
CA SER A 67 -99.47 21.11 -92.55
C SER A 67 -100.73 21.93 -92.29
N ILE A 68 -100.61 23.21 -91.98
CA ILE A 68 -101.75 24.13 -91.91
C ILE A 68 -102.17 24.44 -93.35
N THR A 69 -103.37 23.98 -93.74
CA THR A 69 -103.86 24.05 -95.12
C THR A 69 -104.75 25.26 -95.36
N ASP A 70 -105.47 25.74 -94.34
CA ASP A 70 -106.19 27.02 -94.34
C ASP A 70 -106.15 27.62 -92.94
N ALA A 71 -105.22 28.56 -92.73
CA ALA A 71 -104.99 29.16 -91.41
C ALA A 71 -106.20 29.98 -90.91
N ALA A 72 -106.85 30.74 -91.79
CA ALA A 72 -107.96 31.62 -91.41
C ALA A 72 -109.22 30.84 -91.03
N SER A 73 -109.42 29.66 -91.62
CA SER A 73 -110.52 28.75 -91.30
C SER A 73 -110.16 27.67 -90.27
N GLY A 74 -108.95 27.70 -89.71
CA GLY A 74 -108.49 26.76 -88.69
C GLY A 74 -108.25 25.34 -89.17
N VAL A 75 -107.94 25.13 -90.44
CA VAL A 75 -107.80 23.80 -91.04
C VAL A 75 -106.32 23.42 -91.17
N LEU A 76 -106.01 22.19 -90.74
CA LEU A 76 -104.69 21.58 -90.90
C LEU A 76 -104.81 20.09 -91.20
N GLU A 77 -103.81 19.52 -91.86
CA GLU A 77 -103.71 18.09 -92.13
C GLU A 77 -102.53 17.49 -91.36
N ILE A 78 -102.74 16.31 -90.77
CA ILE A 78 -101.73 15.52 -90.07
C ILE A 78 -101.61 14.17 -90.77
N GLU A 79 -100.48 13.91 -91.39
CA GLU A 79 -100.11 12.55 -91.80
C GLU A 79 -99.56 11.79 -90.60
N LEU A 80 -100.31 10.83 -90.04
CA LEU A 80 -99.90 10.10 -88.83
C LEU A 80 -98.63 9.29 -89.08
N ASP A 81 -97.65 9.42 -88.18
CA ASP A 81 -96.43 8.61 -88.18
C ASP A 81 -96.77 7.12 -87.98
N ASP A 82 -95.98 6.23 -88.59
CA ASP A 82 -96.14 4.77 -88.43
C ASP A 82 -96.14 4.38 -86.95
N GLN A 83 -95.33 5.04 -86.12
CA GLN A 83 -95.29 4.84 -84.67
C GLN A 83 -96.61 5.18 -83.97
N CYS A 84 -97.39 6.13 -84.48
CA CYS A 84 -98.71 6.47 -83.94
C CYS A 84 -99.73 5.34 -84.19
N THR A 85 -99.51 4.53 -85.23
CA THR A 85 -100.42 3.44 -85.65
C THR A 85 -99.87 2.04 -85.34
N ALA A 86 -98.69 1.94 -84.71
CA ALA A 86 -97.91 0.70 -84.59
C ALA A 86 -98.39 -0.30 -83.53
N CYS A 87 -99.33 0.07 -82.65
CA CYS A 87 -99.86 -0.85 -81.63
C CYS A 87 -101.38 -0.94 -81.74
N ALA A 88 -101.90 -2.17 -81.77
CA ALA A 88 -103.33 -2.41 -81.74
C ALA A 88 -103.91 -2.04 -80.36
N GLY A 89 -105.08 -1.40 -80.36
CA GLY A 89 -105.77 -0.94 -79.16
C GLY A 89 -106.18 0.53 -79.26
N CYS A 90 -106.74 1.06 -78.17
CA CYS A 90 -107.18 2.44 -78.09
C CYS A 90 -106.00 3.36 -77.82
N ALA A 91 -105.76 4.32 -78.71
CA ALA A 91 -104.73 5.34 -78.55
C ALA A 91 -105.37 6.72 -78.31
N ARG A 92 -104.78 7.49 -77.40
CA ARG A 92 -105.28 8.81 -76.99
C ARG A 92 -104.43 9.92 -77.57
N PHE A 93 -105.07 10.87 -78.23
CA PHE A 93 -104.44 11.97 -78.96
C PHE A 93 -104.74 13.32 -78.31
N GLU A 94 -103.78 14.24 -78.37
CA GLU A 94 -103.93 15.64 -77.97
C GLU A 94 -103.07 16.52 -78.89
N LEU A 95 -103.65 17.58 -79.45
CA LEU A 95 -102.95 18.49 -80.34
C LEU A 95 -102.59 19.77 -79.59
N PHE A 96 -101.31 20.10 -79.53
CA PHE A 96 -100.80 21.34 -78.95
C PHE A 96 -100.49 22.34 -80.06
N LEU A 97 -100.92 23.59 -79.88
CA LEU A 97 -100.59 24.72 -80.74
C LEU A 97 -99.65 25.65 -79.97
N VAL A 98 -98.45 25.86 -80.48
CA VAL A 98 -97.46 26.75 -79.89
C VAL A 98 -97.39 28.04 -80.71
N LYS A 99 -97.58 29.19 -80.08
CA LYS A 99 -97.42 30.51 -80.70
C LYS A 99 -96.53 31.35 -79.80
N GLU A 100 -95.35 31.72 -80.30
CA GLU A 100 -94.30 32.40 -79.52
C GLU A 100 -93.91 31.61 -78.26
N GLN A 101 -94.22 32.10 -77.05
CA GLN A 101 -93.93 31.44 -75.76
C GLN A 101 -95.17 30.86 -75.07
N GLU A 102 -96.34 30.93 -75.71
CA GLU A 102 -97.59 30.39 -75.17
C GLU A 102 -98.00 29.13 -75.94
N SER A 103 -98.62 28.18 -75.23
CA SER A 103 -99.18 26.97 -75.82
C SER A 103 -100.62 26.76 -75.37
N ILE A 104 -101.47 26.38 -76.31
CA ILE A 104 -102.84 25.92 -76.05
C ILE A 104 -102.98 24.49 -76.59
N SER A 105 -103.68 23.60 -75.87
CA SER A 105 -103.96 22.25 -76.35
C SER A 105 -105.41 22.08 -76.75
N SER A 106 -105.66 21.14 -77.66
CA SER A 106 -106.99 20.65 -77.97
C SER A 106 -107.54 19.82 -76.82
N TYR A 107 -108.85 19.64 -76.76
CA TYR A 107 -109.39 18.54 -75.97
C TYR A 107 -108.84 17.19 -76.48
N VAL A 108 -108.66 16.22 -75.58
CA VAL A 108 -108.17 14.88 -75.96
C VAL A 108 -109.20 14.13 -76.81
N PHE A 109 -108.73 13.33 -77.76
CA PHE A 109 -109.59 12.49 -78.59
C PHE A 109 -108.99 11.09 -78.77
N ASP A 110 -109.83 10.06 -78.80
CA ASP A 110 -109.38 8.67 -78.85
C ASP A 110 -109.60 8.09 -80.26
N ILE A 111 -108.62 7.33 -80.77
CA ILE A 111 -108.69 6.56 -82.02
C ILE A 111 -108.41 5.08 -81.69
N LEU A 112 -109.26 4.17 -82.19
CA LEU A 112 -109.07 2.73 -82.03
C LEU A 112 -108.29 2.16 -83.21
N PHE A 113 -107.11 1.58 -82.96
CA PHE A 113 -106.35 0.83 -83.95
C PHE A 113 -106.66 -0.66 -83.87
N LEU A 114 -107.23 -1.22 -84.94
CA LEU A 114 -107.53 -2.65 -85.03
C LEU A 114 -106.27 -3.45 -85.44
N PRO A 115 -106.01 -4.62 -84.82
CA PRO A 115 -104.78 -5.38 -85.05
C PRO A 115 -104.66 -5.86 -86.50
N ASN A 116 -103.43 -5.88 -87.01
CA ASN A 116 -103.12 -6.64 -88.22
C ASN A 116 -102.96 -8.13 -87.86
N LEU A 117 -103.58 -9.03 -88.63
CA LEU A 117 -103.59 -10.47 -88.34
C LEU A 117 -102.39 -11.24 -88.93
N GLU A 118 -101.51 -10.55 -89.65
CA GLU A 118 -100.34 -11.14 -90.30
C GLU A 118 -99.14 -11.14 -89.31
N GLY A 119 -98.62 -12.32 -88.94
CA GLY A 119 -97.35 -12.47 -88.21
C GLY A 119 -97.41 -12.62 -86.68
N GLN A 120 -98.54 -13.03 -86.08
CA GLN A 120 -98.62 -13.29 -84.64
C GLN A 120 -98.11 -14.71 -84.29
N GLU A 121 -97.29 -14.84 -83.24
CA GLU A 121 -96.76 -16.14 -82.76
C GLU A 121 -97.67 -16.85 -81.73
N PRO A 122 -97.73 -18.20 -81.73
CA PRO A 122 -98.48 -18.99 -80.75
C PRO A 122 -97.76 -19.05 -79.38
N SER A 123 -98.51 -19.19 -78.27
CA SER A 123 -97.94 -19.20 -76.92
C SER A 123 -97.31 -20.55 -76.52
N GLU A 124 -96.18 -20.53 -75.80
CA GLU A 124 -95.56 -21.73 -75.19
C GLU A 124 -96.30 -22.17 -73.90
N SER A 125 -96.24 -23.48 -73.58
CA SER A 125 -97.00 -24.15 -72.50
C SER A 125 -96.15 -24.38 -71.24
N ALA A 126 -96.76 -24.26 -70.05
CA ALA A 126 -96.10 -24.43 -68.75
C ALA A 126 -95.53 -25.84 -68.45
N VAL A 127 -95.84 -26.85 -69.28
CA VAL A 127 -95.41 -28.25 -69.08
C VAL A 127 -93.91 -28.43 -69.25
N ASP A 128 -93.26 -27.64 -70.10
CA ASP A 128 -91.82 -27.77 -70.40
C ASP A 128 -90.91 -27.18 -69.29
N PHE A 129 -91.48 -26.41 -68.35
CA PHE A 129 -90.74 -25.78 -67.25
C PHE A 129 -90.48 -26.71 -66.04
N LEU A 130 -91.38 -27.66 -65.76
CA LEU A 130 -91.31 -28.52 -64.57
C LEU A 130 -90.07 -29.44 -64.52
N PRO A 131 -89.62 -30.08 -65.62
CA PRO A 131 -88.42 -30.92 -65.61
C PRO A 131 -87.14 -30.11 -65.34
N GLN A 132 -87.05 -28.91 -65.90
CA GLN A 132 -85.90 -28.01 -65.71
C GLN A 132 -85.82 -27.54 -64.25
N LEU A 133 -86.97 -27.20 -63.65
CA LEU A 133 -87.04 -26.82 -62.23
C LEU A 133 -86.61 -27.97 -61.32
N ASN A 134 -87.03 -29.20 -61.61
CA ASN A 134 -86.64 -30.36 -60.80
C ASN A 134 -85.13 -30.64 -60.88
N GLN A 135 -84.53 -30.51 -62.05
CA GLN A 135 -83.08 -30.65 -62.24
C GLN A 135 -82.30 -29.60 -61.45
N ALA A 136 -82.70 -28.33 -61.52
CA ALA A 136 -82.07 -27.24 -60.77
C ALA A 136 -82.14 -27.44 -59.25
N VAL A 137 -83.24 -28.01 -58.73
CA VAL A 137 -83.37 -28.32 -57.30
C VAL A 137 -82.44 -29.45 -56.87
N LEU A 138 -82.22 -30.47 -57.72
CA LEU A 138 -81.28 -31.55 -57.44
C LEU A 138 -79.85 -31.03 -57.38
N GLU A 139 -79.43 -30.26 -58.39
CA GLU A 139 -78.11 -29.61 -58.42
C GLU A 139 -77.91 -28.69 -57.21
N GLY A 140 -78.92 -27.90 -56.84
CA GLY A 140 -78.86 -27.04 -55.66
C GLY A 140 -78.73 -27.80 -54.33
N ARG A 141 -79.23 -29.03 -54.24
CA ARG A 141 -79.04 -29.90 -53.06
C ARG A 141 -77.63 -30.45 -52.99
N GLU A 142 -77.12 -30.94 -54.12
CA GLU A 142 -75.76 -31.48 -54.22
C GLU A 142 -74.72 -30.41 -53.84
N LEU A 143 -74.89 -29.19 -54.37
CA LEU A 143 -74.04 -28.04 -54.08
C LEU A 143 -74.10 -27.61 -52.60
N ARG A 144 -75.27 -27.73 -51.95
CA ARG A 144 -75.42 -27.48 -50.51
C ARG A 144 -74.71 -28.54 -49.68
N ASP A 145 -74.79 -29.80 -50.07
CA ASP A 145 -74.17 -30.90 -49.34
C ASP A 145 -72.63 -30.78 -49.45
N ASP A 146 -72.10 -30.49 -50.64
CA ASP A 146 -70.68 -30.16 -50.86
C ASP A 146 -70.23 -28.97 -49.99
N LEU A 147 -71.03 -27.90 -49.93
CA LEU A 147 -70.73 -26.73 -49.10
C LEU A 147 -70.68 -27.10 -47.61
N THR A 148 -71.58 -27.98 -47.16
CA THR A 148 -71.64 -28.43 -45.77
C THR A 148 -70.39 -29.23 -45.41
N ASP A 149 -69.94 -30.12 -46.28
CA ASP A 149 -68.70 -30.89 -46.10
C ASP A 149 -67.47 -29.98 -46.06
N LEU A 150 -67.40 -28.98 -46.94
CA LEU A 150 -66.33 -27.97 -46.95
C LEU A 150 -66.28 -27.16 -45.65
N ILE A 151 -67.44 -26.77 -45.12
CA ILE A 151 -67.52 -26.09 -43.81
C ILE A 151 -66.99 -27.01 -42.69
N GLY A 152 -67.35 -28.30 -42.70
CA GLY A 152 -66.86 -29.28 -41.72
C GLY A 152 -65.34 -29.48 -41.78
N GLN A 153 -64.76 -29.54 -42.99
CA GLN A 153 -63.32 -29.59 -43.21
C GLN A 153 -62.63 -28.30 -42.73
N GLY A 154 -63.22 -27.14 -42.99
CA GLY A 154 -62.73 -25.85 -42.53
C GLY A 154 -62.69 -25.75 -41.00
N GLN A 155 -63.76 -26.17 -40.32
CA GLN A 155 -63.82 -26.22 -38.85
C GLN A 155 -62.79 -27.18 -38.26
N THR A 156 -62.61 -28.36 -38.86
CA THR A 156 -61.60 -29.34 -38.44
C THR A 156 -60.19 -28.75 -38.55
N THR A 157 -59.90 -28.10 -39.69
CA THR A 157 -58.61 -27.44 -39.93
C THR A 157 -58.37 -26.30 -38.95
N GLN A 158 -59.39 -25.50 -38.64
CA GLN A 158 -59.31 -24.45 -37.63
C GLN A 158 -58.95 -25.01 -36.25
N GLY A 159 -59.58 -26.11 -35.83
CA GLY A 159 -59.26 -26.78 -34.57
C GLY A 159 -57.82 -27.33 -34.52
N GLN A 160 -57.34 -27.89 -35.62
CA GLN A 160 -55.94 -28.34 -35.75
C GLN A 160 -54.96 -27.17 -35.66
N LEU A 161 -55.24 -26.05 -36.34
CA LEU A 161 -54.42 -24.84 -36.28
C LEU A 161 -54.37 -24.24 -34.88
N GLN A 162 -55.51 -24.21 -34.17
CA GLN A 162 -55.56 -23.74 -32.79
C GLN A 162 -54.69 -24.62 -31.88
N THR A 163 -54.80 -25.94 -32.01
CA THR A 163 -53.98 -26.90 -31.23
C THR A 163 -52.49 -26.71 -31.54
N ALA A 164 -52.13 -26.52 -32.80
CA ALA A 164 -50.75 -26.27 -33.22
C ALA A 164 -50.21 -24.95 -32.64
N ALA A 165 -51.02 -23.88 -32.64
CA ALA A 165 -50.65 -22.60 -32.06
C ALA A 165 -50.43 -22.69 -30.54
N GLU A 166 -51.32 -23.39 -29.82
CA GLU A 166 -51.16 -23.63 -28.38
C GLU A 166 -49.90 -24.44 -28.06
N ASN A 167 -49.58 -25.44 -28.87
CA ASN A 167 -48.36 -26.23 -28.71
C ASN A 167 -47.10 -25.40 -29.01
N ALA A 168 -47.13 -24.55 -30.04
CA ALA A 168 -46.04 -23.64 -30.35
C ALA A 168 -45.80 -22.63 -29.22
N GLN A 169 -46.87 -22.08 -28.64
CA GLN A 169 -46.77 -21.18 -27.49
C GLN A 169 -46.14 -21.87 -26.28
N LYS A 170 -46.61 -23.08 -25.93
CA LYS A 170 -46.03 -23.87 -24.83
C LYS A 170 -44.55 -24.20 -25.07
N ALA A 171 -44.16 -24.46 -26.31
CA ALA A 171 -42.77 -24.70 -26.67
C ALA A 171 -41.92 -23.43 -26.51
N ALA A 172 -42.44 -22.27 -26.92
CA ALA A 172 -41.78 -20.97 -26.72
C ALA A 172 -41.61 -20.64 -25.23
N ASP A 173 -42.63 -20.85 -24.41
CA ASP A 173 -42.56 -20.61 -22.95
C ASP A 173 -41.51 -21.49 -22.27
N ARG A 174 -41.42 -22.77 -22.67
CA ARG A 174 -40.39 -23.69 -22.18
C ARG A 174 -38.98 -23.27 -22.61
N ALA A 175 -38.82 -22.78 -23.84
CA ALA A 175 -37.53 -22.28 -24.31
C ALA A 175 -37.09 -21.04 -23.52
N ASN A 176 -38.02 -20.12 -23.21
CA ASN A 176 -37.74 -18.95 -22.38
C ASN A 176 -37.34 -19.35 -20.95
N GLN A 177 -38.08 -20.25 -20.30
CA GLN A 177 -37.73 -20.74 -18.96
C GLN A 177 -36.36 -21.44 -18.92
N ALA A 178 -36.01 -22.19 -19.97
CA ALA A 178 -34.71 -22.81 -20.10
C ALA A 178 -33.59 -21.77 -20.27
N ALA A 179 -33.84 -20.70 -21.03
CA ALA A 179 -32.90 -19.59 -21.20
C ALA A 179 -32.66 -18.85 -19.88
N GLU A 180 -33.71 -18.52 -19.13
CA GLU A 180 -33.62 -17.88 -17.81
C GLU A 180 -32.85 -18.75 -16.81
N SER A 181 -33.12 -20.07 -16.81
CA SER A 181 -32.38 -21.02 -15.97
C SER A 181 -30.89 -21.08 -16.33
N ALA A 182 -30.57 -21.02 -17.63
CA ALA A 182 -29.19 -21.03 -18.10
C ALA A 182 -28.46 -19.73 -17.74
N GLU A 183 -29.13 -18.58 -17.82
CA GLU A 183 -28.59 -17.28 -17.39
C GLU A 183 -28.26 -17.30 -15.89
N SER A 184 -29.20 -17.76 -15.05
CA SER A 184 -28.99 -17.88 -13.61
C SER A 184 -27.81 -18.81 -13.25
N LEU A 185 -27.67 -19.94 -13.95
CA LEU A 185 -26.53 -20.85 -13.76
C LEU A 185 -25.21 -20.21 -14.22
N GLY A 186 -25.24 -19.41 -15.27
CA GLY A 186 -24.10 -18.62 -15.72
C GLY A 186 -23.62 -17.63 -14.66
N ASP A 187 -24.55 -16.91 -14.05
CA ASP A 187 -24.25 -15.95 -12.97
C ASP A 187 -23.68 -16.64 -11.72
N GLU A 188 -24.25 -17.77 -11.32
CA GLU A 188 -23.74 -18.57 -10.21
C GLU A 188 -22.32 -19.09 -10.49
N ALA A 189 -22.06 -19.56 -11.71
CA ALA A 189 -20.73 -19.99 -12.14
C ALA A 189 -19.71 -18.85 -12.09
N ILE A 190 -20.09 -17.63 -12.49
CA ILE A 190 -19.24 -16.43 -12.39
C ILE A 190 -18.92 -16.11 -10.93
N GLN A 191 -19.92 -16.18 -10.03
CA GLN A 191 -19.71 -15.94 -8.60
C GLN A 191 -18.74 -16.96 -8.00
N ILE A 192 -18.92 -18.24 -8.29
CA ILE A 192 -18.03 -19.32 -7.82
C ILE A 192 -16.61 -19.09 -8.35
N ALA A 193 -16.44 -18.74 -9.61
CA ALA A 193 -15.13 -18.44 -10.20
C ALA A 193 -14.44 -17.26 -9.49
N ASN A 194 -15.18 -16.21 -9.15
CA ASN A 194 -14.66 -15.07 -8.41
C ASN A 194 -14.25 -15.44 -6.98
N GLN A 195 -15.08 -16.23 -6.28
CA GLN A 195 -14.75 -16.74 -4.94
C GLN A 195 -13.48 -17.60 -4.97
N ALA A 196 -13.37 -18.51 -5.94
CA ALA A 196 -12.19 -19.35 -6.12
C ALA A 196 -10.93 -18.51 -6.38
N LYS A 197 -11.04 -17.45 -7.20
CA LYS A 197 -9.95 -16.50 -7.44
C LYS A 197 -9.51 -15.79 -6.17
N THR A 198 -10.45 -15.33 -5.34
CA THR A 198 -10.16 -14.70 -4.05
C THR A 198 -9.47 -15.67 -3.10
N LEU A 199 -9.96 -16.92 -2.99
CA LEU A 199 -9.32 -17.94 -2.16
C LEU A 199 -7.88 -18.23 -2.62
N ALA A 200 -7.66 -18.33 -3.93
CA ALA A 200 -6.32 -18.55 -4.48
C ALA A 200 -5.36 -17.39 -4.16
N GLN A 201 -5.85 -16.14 -4.20
CA GLN A 201 -5.06 -14.97 -3.81
C GLN A 201 -4.71 -14.98 -2.32
N GLN A 202 -5.67 -15.32 -1.45
CA GLN A 202 -5.43 -15.44 -0.01
C GLN A 202 -4.40 -16.54 0.28
N ALA A 203 -4.54 -17.72 -0.34
CA ALA A 203 -3.60 -18.81 -0.21
C ALA A 203 -2.18 -18.41 -0.65
N LYS A 204 -2.07 -17.64 -1.74
CA LYS A 204 -0.78 -17.09 -2.20
C LYS A 204 -0.17 -16.16 -1.15
N THR A 205 -0.94 -15.20 -0.62
CA THR A 205 -0.44 -14.28 0.41
C THR A 205 0.04 -15.03 1.66
N THR A 206 -0.71 -16.04 2.12
CA THR A 206 -0.28 -16.88 3.25
C THR A 206 1.01 -17.64 2.96
N ALA A 207 1.17 -18.16 1.74
CA ALA A 207 2.40 -18.84 1.33
C ALA A 207 3.60 -17.88 1.29
N ASP A 208 3.41 -16.68 0.75
CA ASP A 208 4.45 -15.65 0.68
C ASP A 208 4.91 -15.25 2.10
N SER A 209 3.97 -14.97 3.03
CA SER A 209 4.32 -14.67 4.43
C SER A 209 5.03 -15.83 5.12
N SER A 210 4.60 -17.07 4.89
CA SER A 210 5.26 -18.25 5.47
C SER A 210 6.69 -18.43 4.96
N ALA A 211 6.95 -18.06 3.71
CA ALA A 211 8.29 -18.09 3.12
C ALA A 211 9.20 -17.01 3.74
N GLU A 212 8.67 -15.80 3.97
CA GLU A 212 9.39 -14.74 4.68
C GLU A 212 9.74 -15.15 6.12
N ASP A 213 8.76 -15.65 6.89
CA ASP A 213 8.98 -16.14 8.25
C ASP A 213 10.05 -17.24 8.30
N SER A 214 10.03 -18.15 7.31
CA SER A 214 11.04 -19.21 7.18
C SER A 214 12.44 -18.65 6.91
N SER A 215 12.54 -17.60 6.09
CA SER A 215 13.82 -16.92 5.82
C SER A 215 14.36 -16.24 7.07
N THR A 216 13.50 -15.58 7.85
CA THR A 216 13.89 -14.95 9.12
C THR A 216 14.32 -15.99 10.16
N ALA A 217 13.61 -17.11 10.24
CA ALA A 217 13.97 -18.21 11.13
C ALA A 217 15.35 -18.80 10.75
N LEU A 218 15.63 -18.96 9.45
CA LEU A 218 16.93 -19.42 8.97
C LEU A 218 18.07 -18.47 9.35
N SER A 219 17.88 -17.16 9.13
CA SER A 219 18.89 -16.15 9.52
C SER A 219 19.16 -16.17 11.02
N THR A 220 18.10 -16.26 11.83
CA THR A 220 18.23 -16.33 13.30
C THR A 220 18.99 -17.58 13.74
N ALA A 221 18.74 -18.72 13.07
CA ALA A 221 19.46 -19.96 13.34
C ALA A 221 20.95 -19.86 12.96
N GLN A 222 21.27 -19.16 11.87
CA GLN A 222 22.65 -18.90 11.45
C GLN A 222 23.39 -18.00 12.46
N ASP A 223 22.77 -16.90 12.90
CA ASP A 223 23.34 -16.01 13.91
C ASP A 223 23.61 -16.74 15.24
N ALA A 224 22.69 -17.61 15.65
CA ALA A 224 22.86 -18.45 16.83
C ALA A 224 24.02 -19.44 16.67
N GLN A 225 24.17 -20.04 15.48
CA GLN A 225 25.27 -20.95 15.16
C GLN A 225 26.62 -20.23 15.20
N ASP A 226 26.71 -19.03 14.65
CA ASP A 226 27.93 -18.21 14.64
C ASP A 226 28.31 -17.77 16.06
N THR A 227 27.32 -17.37 16.86
CA THR A 227 27.51 -17.05 18.29
C THR A 227 28.07 -18.26 19.05
N ALA A 228 27.49 -19.44 18.84
CA ALA A 228 27.96 -20.68 19.48
C ALA A 228 29.41 -21.02 19.08
N ASN A 229 29.78 -20.80 17.81
CA ASN A 229 31.15 -21.02 17.33
C ASN A 229 32.16 -20.03 17.95
N SER A 230 31.77 -18.76 18.13
CA SER A 230 32.60 -17.77 18.82
C SER A 230 32.85 -18.18 20.27
N ILE A 231 31.79 -18.55 21.00
CA ILE A 231 31.88 -19.00 22.39
C ILE A 231 32.77 -20.24 22.51
N ALA A 232 32.65 -21.21 21.60
CA ALA A 232 33.50 -22.41 21.60
C ALA A 232 34.99 -22.07 21.40
N SER A 233 35.30 -21.08 20.57
CA SER A 233 36.65 -20.61 20.31
C SER A 233 37.24 -19.86 21.52
N GLU A 234 36.43 -19.02 22.15
CA GLU A 234 36.80 -18.32 23.39
C GLU A 234 37.04 -19.30 24.55
N ALA A 235 36.16 -20.29 24.71
CA ALA A 235 36.31 -21.34 25.72
C ALA A 235 37.61 -22.13 25.52
N SER A 236 37.95 -22.47 24.27
CA SER A 236 39.21 -23.14 23.92
C SER A 236 40.43 -22.29 24.29
N SER A 237 40.37 -20.98 24.02
CA SER A 237 41.44 -20.03 24.36
C SER A 237 41.61 -19.87 25.87
N ALA A 238 40.50 -19.83 26.60
CA ALA A 238 40.50 -19.79 28.06
C ALA A 238 41.10 -21.07 28.66
N GLN A 239 40.75 -22.25 28.11
CA GLN A 239 41.34 -23.53 28.52
C GLN A 239 42.85 -23.56 28.32
N GLN A 240 43.35 -23.10 27.17
CA GLN A 240 44.79 -23.03 26.90
C GLN A 240 45.51 -22.11 27.89
N THR A 241 44.90 -20.96 28.21
CA THR A 241 45.43 -20.03 29.20
C THR A 241 45.49 -20.69 30.58
N ALA A 242 44.42 -21.37 31.00
CA ALA A 242 44.38 -22.10 32.26
C ALA A 242 45.43 -23.22 32.33
N GLN A 243 45.60 -23.97 31.25
CA GLN A 243 46.62 -25.02 31.19
C GLN A 243 48.04 -24.45 31.28
N SER A 244 48.28 -23.32 30.61
CA SER A 244 49.58 -22.62 30.69
C SER A 244 49.87 -22.15 32.11
N ALA A 245 48.86 -21.61 32.79
CA ALA A 245 48.97 -21.20 34.19
C ALA A 245 49.23 -22.41 35.12
N LEU A 246 48.55 -23.54 34.90
CA LEU A 246 48.79 -24.78 35.66
C LEU A 246 50.24 -25.26 35.50
N ASN A 247 50.74 -25.32 34.28
CA ASN A 247 52.12 -25.72 33.99
C ASN A 247 53.15 -24.80 34.70
N ILE A 248 52.87 -23.49 34.78
CA ILE A 248 53.72 -22.54 35.53
C ILE A 248 53.70 -22.87 37.03
N VAL A 249 52.53 -23.12 37.60
CA VAL A 249 52.40 -23.46 39.03
C VAL A 249 53.15 -24.77 39.35
N GLU A 250 53.00 -25.81 38.53
CA GLU A 250 53.71 -27.08 38.71
C GLU A 250 55.23 -26.90 38.64
N SER A 251 55.72 -26.08 37.71
CA SER A 251 57.14 -25.74 37.59
C SER A 251 57.66 -24.99 38.83
N LEU A 252 56.91 -24.00 39.32
CA LEU A 252 57.27 -23.26 40.54
C LEU A 252 57.30 -24.16 41.76
N GLN A 253 56.34 -25.08 41.90
CA GLN A 253 56.31 -26.05 43.00
C GLN A 253 57.55 -26.96 42.98
N SER A 254 57.93 -27.48 41.81
CA SER A 254 59.13 -28.30 41.63
C SER A 254 60.41 -27.51 41.97
N ASN A 255 60.53 -26.27 41.47
CA ASN A 255 61.68 -25.41 41.76
C ASN A 255 61.78 -25.07 43.25
N LEU A 256 60.66 -24.77 43.91
CA LEU A 256 60.63 -24.49 45.35
C LEU A 256 61.08 -25.70 46.16
N ALA A 257 60.57 -26.90 45.82
CA ALA A 257 60.97 -28.14 46.47
C ALA A 257 62.48 -28.39 46.33
N ASN A 258 63.08 -28.07 45.19
CA ASN A 258 64.52 -28.27 44.97
C ASN A 258 65.40 -27.23 45.70
N HIS A 259 64.95 -25.98 45.87
CA HIS A 259 65.79 -24.88 46.38
C HIS A 259 65.63 -24.59 47.88
N LEU A 260 64.51 -24.99 48.52
CA LEU A 260 64.26 -24.78 49.95
C LEU A 260 63.98 -26.09 50.71
N ALA A 261 64.33 -27.25 50.13
CA ALA A 261 64.18 -28.52 50.82
C ALA A 261 64.96 -28.55 52.14
N LEU A 262 64.26 -28.89 53.21
CA LEU A 262 64.86 -29.41 54.43
C LEU A 262 65.43 -30.79 54.09
N GLN A 263 66.75 -30.89 54.15
CA GLN A 263 67.50 -32.09 53.87
C GLN A 263 67.58 -32.97 55.12
N SER A 264 68.02 -34.20 54.95
CA SER A 264 68.30 -35.10 56.07
C SER A 264 69.35 -34.50 57.02
N GLU A 265 69.30 -34.90 58.29
CA GLU A 265 70.28 -34.50 59.29
C GLU A 265 71.72 -34.85 58.85
N LEU A 266 72.65 -33.92 59.07
CA LEU A 266 74.07 -34.07 58.70
C LEU A 266 74.74 -35.24 59.43
N GLY A 267 74.32 -35.57 60.64
CA GLY A 267 74.85 -36.70 61.40
C GLY A 267 76.37 -36.59 61.57
N SER A 268 77.13 -37.52 60.98
CA SER A 268 78.60 -37.50 61.01
C SER A 268 79.26 -36.96 59.75
N ALA A 269 78.49 -36.34 58.86
CA ALA A 269 78.99 -35.80 57.59
C ALA A 269 79.99 -34.66 57.81
N ASP A 270 80.95 -34.57 56.91
CA ASP A 270 81.91 -33.48 56.82
C ASP A 270 81.30 -32.31 56.04
N LEU A 271 81.31 -31.10 56.60
CA LEU A 271 80.72 -29.92 55.96
C LEU A 271 81.37 -29.59 54.61
N ASP A 272 82.63 -29.97 54.38
CA ASP A 272 83.32 -29.73 53.11
C ASP A 272 82.72 -30.55 51.96
N SER A 273 82.08 -31.67 52.27
CA SER A 273 81.42 -32.55 51.29
C SER A 273 80.02 -32.07 50.90
N ILE A 274 79.42 -31.13 51.64
CA ILE A 274 78.04 -30.69 51.45
C ILE A 274 77.98 -29.51 50.49
N THR A 275 77.90 -29.79 49.20
CA THR A 275 77.88 -28.77 48.14
C THR A 275 76.51 -28.57 47.49
N THR A 276 75.58 -29.49 47.72
CA THR A 276 74.21 -29.41 47.20
C THR A 276 73.40 -28.34 47.93
N MET A 277 72.62 -27.56 47.18
CA MET A 277 71.74 -26.54 47.76
C MET A 277 70.72 -27.19 48.71
N GLY A 278 70.47 -26.58 49.87
CA GLY A 278 69.47 -27.05 50.83
C GLY A 278 69.68 -26.52 52.24
N ILE A 279 68.77 -26.89 53.14
CA ILE A 279 68.87 -26.63 54.58
C ILE A 279 69.09 -27.96 55.28
N PHE A 280 70.25 -28.13 55.92
CA PHE A 280 70.66 -29.38 56.54
C PHE A 280 70.74 -29.22 58.07
N PRO A 281 69.85 -29.87 58.85
CA PRO A 281 69.91 -29.79 60.29
C PRO A 281 71.11 -30.59 60.85
N GLN A 282 71.65 -30.13 61.97
CA GLN A 282 72.64 -30.84 62.78
C GLN A 282 72.13 -30.89 64.22
N GLY A 283 71.57 -32.02 64.65
CA GLY A 283 70.88 -32.15 65.94
C GLY A 283 71.81 -32.36 67.13
N TYR A 284 73.04 -32.82 66.91
CA TYR A 284 73.97 -33.17 67.99
C TYR A 284 75.25 -32.34 67.97
N SER A 285 75.54 -31.62 69.06
CA SER A 285 76.78 -30.86 69.23
C SER A 285 78.01 -31.76 69.22
N SER A 286 77.87 -33.03 69.65
CA SER A 286 78.95 -34.02 69.60
C SER A 286 79.45 -34.33 68.18
N ASN A 287 78.65 -33.96 67.17
CA ASN A 287 78.99 -34.17 65.77
C ASN A 287 79.45 -32.89 65.05
N ALA A 288 79.28 -31.72 65.68
CA ALA A 288 79.79 -30.45 65.20
C ALA A 288 81.25 -30.28 65.66
N THR A 289 82.19 -30.89 64.94
CA THR A 289 83.61 -30.89 65.35
C THR A 289 84.50 -30.23 64.30
N ALA A 290 85.68 -29.77 64.73
CA ALA A 290 86.65 -29.13 63.85
C ALA A 290 87.15 -30.12 62.77
N GLU A 291 87.26 -31.42 63.08
CA GLU A 291 87.64 -32.48 62.14
C GLU A 291 86.62 -32.68 61.01
N ARG A 292 85.38 -32.21 61.19
CA ARG A 292 84.31 -32.22 60.20
C ARG A 292 84.05 -30.82 59.62
N HIS A 293 85.01 -29.92 59.81
CA HIS A 293 85.03 -28.56 59.31
C HIS A 293 83.88 -27.68 59.80
N TYR A 294 83.40 -27.91 61.03
CA TYR A 294 82.46 -27.02 61.69
C TYR A 294 83.17 -25.76 62.24
N PRO A 295 82.53 -24.57 62.16
CA PRO A 295 83.09 -23.34 62.72
C PRO A 295 82.93 -23.21 64.24
N ASP A 296 82.01 -23.97 64.84
CA ASP A 296 81.70 -23.96 66.27
C ASP A 296 81.32 -25.38 66.72
N THR A 297 81.44 -25.66 68.02
CA THR A 297 81.12 -26.98 68.58
C THR A 297 79.64 -27.17 68.91
N SER A 298 78.82 -26.15 68.69
CA SER A 298 77.37 -26.19 68.91
C SER A 298 76.63 -26.80 67.73
N ALA A 299 75.61 -27.63 68.02
CA ALA A 299 74.59 -28.06 67.07
C ALA A 299 73.87 -26.87 66.40
N GLY A 300 73.13 -27.10 65.33
CA GLY A 300 72.58 -26.03 64.51
C GLY A 300 71.97 -26.49 63.20
N PHE A 301 72.06 -25.65 62.17
CA PHE A 301 71.77 -26.06 60.80
C PHE A 301 72.69 -25.35 59.81
N LEU A 302 72.99 -26.04 58.72
CA LEU A 302 73.74 -25.54 57.58
C LEU A 302 72.77 -25.14 56.48
N GLN A 303 72.84 -23.90 56.01
CA GLN A 303 72.23 -23.48 54.77
C GLN A 303 73.30 -23.47 53.67
N VAL A 304 73.02 -24.16 52.57
CA VAL A 304 73.90 -24.17 51.39
C VAL A 304 73.18 -23.48 50.23
N LEU A 305 73.82 -22.47 49.66
CA LEU A 305 73.38 -21.79 48.45
C LEU A 305 74.37 -22.14 47.33
N SER A 306 73.90 -22.79 46.27
CA SER A 306 74.75 -23.17 45.14
C SER A 306 74.07 -22.97 43.79
N ASN A 307 74.81 -22.51 42.79
CA ASN A 307 74.35 -22.50 41.39
C ASN A 307 75.07 -23.56 40.52
N GLY A 308 75.61 -24.60 41.15
CA GLY A 308 76.43 -25.64 40.51
C GLY A 308 77.90 -25.26 40.32
N SER A 309 78.21 -23.98 40.12
CA SER A 309 79.59 -23.48 39.92
C SER A 309 80.17 -22.76 41.13
N LYS A 310 79.32 -22.18 41.98
CA LYS A 310 79.70 -21.52 43.24
C LYS A 310 78.89 -22.15 44.37
N VAL A 311 79.53 -22.32 45.53
CA VAL A 311 78.88 -22.85 46.74
C VAL A 311 79.16 -21.88 47.89
N TYR A 312 78.09 -21.47 48.55
CA TYR A 312 78.14 -20.67 49.78
C TYR A 312 77.51 -21.49 50.89
N GLN A 313 78.14 -21.46 52.05
CA GLN A 313 77.64 -22.12 53.24
C GLN A 313 77.44 -21.08 54.34
N ILE A 314 76.32 -21.17 55.02
CA ILE A 314 76.00 -20.38 56.21
C ILE A 314 75.62 -21.36 57.32
N TYR A 315 76.31 -21.30 58.45
CA TYR A 315 76.03 -22.15 59.60
C TYR A 315 75.41 -21.33 60.72
N TYR A 316 74.25 -21.78 61.19
CA TYR A 316 73.51 -21.17 62.28
C TYR A 316 73.60 -22.09 63.49
N THR A 317 74.24 -21.64 64.56
CA THR A 317 74.29 -22.41 65.82
C THR A 317 72.97 -22.29 66.57
N GLN A 318 72.51 -23.37 67.19
CA GLN A 318 71.26 -23.42 67.96
C GLN A 318 71.38 -22.68 69.31
N ASN A 319 72.44 -22.95 70.07
CA ASN A 319 72.52 -22.56 71.49
C ASN A 319 73.36 -21.30 71.75
N THR A 320 74.24 -20.94 70.82
CA THR A 320 75.14 -19.78 70.97
C THR A 320 74.72 -18.59 70.10
N SER A 321 73.66 -18.75 69.29
CA SER A 321 73.11 -17.75 68.38
C SER A 321 74.14 -17.16 67.42
N LYS A 322 75.26 -17.84 67.19
CA LYS A 322 76.29 -17.42 66.25
C LYS A 322 75.92 -17.81 64.82
N ILE A 323 76.35 -16.97 63.89
CA ILE A 323 76.20 -17.20 62.45
C ILE A 323 77.59 -17.14 61.83
N PHE A 324 77.93 -18.15 61.04
CA PHE A 324 79.18 -18.23 60.29
C PHE A 324 78.89 -18.36 58.81
N TRP A 325 79.77 -17.85 57.97
CA TRP A 325 79.69 -18.09 56.54
C TRP A 325 81.05 -18.43 55.95
N ARG A 326 81.03 -19.15 54.84
CA ARG A 326 82.18 -19.38 53.97
C ARG A 326 81.71 -19.62 52.55
N HIS A 327 82.65 -19.71 51.62
CA HIS A 327 82.37 -20.09 50.24
C HIS A 327 83.46 -20.98 49.68
N LEU A 328 83.12 -21.74 48.64
CA LEU A 328 84.03 -22.57 47.87
C LEU A 328 84.56 -21.77 46.68
N TYR A 329 85.87 -21.55 46.61
CA TYR A 329 86.54 -20.85 45.51
C TYR A 329 87.58 -21.77 44.87
N LEU A 330 87.49 -22.00 43.56
CA LEU A 330 88.40 -22.88 42.80
C LEU A 330 88.63 -24.28 43.44
N ALA A 331 87.55 -24.89 43.95
CA ALA A 331 87.56 -26.18 44.65
C ALA A 331 88.29 -26.20 46.01
N ALA A 332 88.57 -25.04 46.61
CA ALA A 332 89.07 -24.90 47.97
C ALA A 332 88.08 -24.11 48.83
N TRP A 333 87.80 -24.60 50.04
CA TRP A 333 86.95 -23.90 51.00
C TRP A 333 87.71 -22.75 51.65
N GLU A 334 87.12 -21.56 51.60
CA GLU A 334 87.61 -20.44 52.40
C GLU A 334 87.38 -20.71 53.89
N PRO A 335 88.24 -20.17 54.78
CA PRO A 335 88.01 -20.23 56.21
C PRO A 335 86.65 -19.64 56.61
N TRP A 336 86.04 -20.22 57.64
CA TRP A 336 84.79 -19.69 58.20
C TRP A 336 84.99 -18.28 58.78
N SER A 337 84.07 -17.39 58.42
CA SER A 337 83.98 -16.04 58.96
C SER A 337 82.71 -15.91 59.82
N GLN A 338 82.86 -15.51 61.08
CA GLN A 338 81.71 -15.25 61.96
C GLN A 338 81.05 -13.91 61.58
N ILE A 339 79.75 -13.96 61.26
CA ILE A 339 78.92 -12.79 60.95
C ILE A 339 78.33 -12.21 62.22
N TYR A 340 77.80 -13.07 63.11
CA TYR A 340 77.07 -12.63 64.29
C TYR A 340 77.48 -13.40 65.56
N PRO A 341 77.62 -12.71 66.72
CA PRO A 341 77.74 -11.24 66.82
C PRO A 341 78.98 -10.76 66.05
N SER A 342 78.89 -9.58 65.42
CA SER A 342 80.01 -9.04 64.66
C SER A 342 81.20 -8.80 65.60
N ILE A 343 82.40 -9.07 65.12
CA ILE A 343 83.65 -8.77 65.84
C ILE A 343 83.89 -7.25 66.03
N THR A 344 83.00 -6.39 65.52
CA THR A 344 82.98 -4.93 65.72
C THR A 344 81.78 -4.49 66.58
N HIS A 345 81.84 -4.81 67.87
CA HIS A 345 81.23 -3.97 68.91
C HIS A 345 82.31 -3.02 69.47
N GLN A 346 83.04 -2.29 68.61
CA GLN A 346 83.76 -1.10 69.06
C GLN A 346 82.75 0.03 69.14
N ALA A 347 82.53 0.53 70.35
CA ALA A 347 81.69 1.69 70.64
C ALA A 347 81.93 2.81 69.62
N ALA A 348 80.97 3.03 68.73
CA ALA A 348 81.00 4.18 67.84
C ALA A 348 81.04 5.44 68.71
N LYS A 349 82.18 6.14 68.66
CA LYS A 349 82.36 7.49 69.19
C LYS A 349 81.25 8.36 68.57
N LYS A 350 80.31 8.79 69.41
CA LYS A 350 79.27 9.75 69.08
C LYS A 350 79.94 11.11 68.86
N THR A 351 80.44 11.39 67.65
CA THR A 351 80.98 12.71 67.29
C THR A 351 79.90 13.57 66.65
N SER A 352 79.37 14.46 67.50
CA SER A 352 78.99 15.85 67.25
C SER A 352 77.94 16.16 66.17
N VAL A 353 76.76 16.52 66.66
CA VAL A 353 75.73 17.35 66.00
C VAL A 353 76.30 18.76 65.78
N CYS A 354 76.06 19.35 64.61
CA CYS A 354 76.36 20.75 64.30
C CYS A 354 75.75 21.69 65.36
N THR A 355 76.56 22.61 65.92
CA THR A 355 76.09 23.68 66.82
C THR A 355 76.00 25.02 66.08
N GLN A 356 75.15 25.91 66.61
CA GLN A 356 74.79 27.23 66.06
C GLN A 356 76.02 28.06 65.64
N GLY A 357 76.05 28.54 64.39
CA GLY A 357 77.08 29.44 63.86
C GLY A 357 78.11 28.82 62.90
N HIS A 358 77.95 27.55 62.50
CA HIS A 358 78.80 26.93 61.48
C HIS A 358 78.21 27.09 60.06
N SER A 359 79.02 27.54 59.11
CA SER A 359 78.67 27.65 57.69
C SER A 359 78.92 26.31 56.96
N LEU A 360 77.91 25.78 56.27
CA LEU A 360 78.06 24.61 55.40
C LEU A 360 78.27 25.06 53.95
N THR A 361 79.30 24.55 53.28
CA THR A 361 79.58 24.82 51.86
C THR A 361 79.37 23.53 51.06
N GLY A 362 78.30 23.46 50.27
CA GLY A 362 77.90 22.27 49.50
C GLY A 362 76.49 22.39 48.91
N MET A 363 76.07 21.41 48.11
CA MET A 363 74.70 21.37 47.56
C MET A 363 73.73 20.90 48.66
N LEU A 364 72.72 21.71 48.96
CA LEU A 364 71.67 21.35 49.90
C LEU A 364 70.48 20.79 49.11
N SER A 365 70.15 19.52 49.31
CA SER A 365 68.89 18.96 48.82
C SER A 365 67.97 18.77 50.03
N CYS A 366 66.91 19.58 50.08
CA CYS A 366 65.90 19.49 51.13
C CYS A 366 64.52 19.41 50.50
N THR A 367 63.62 18.70 51.18
CA THR A 367 62.21 18.66 50.87
C THR A 367 61.48 19.51 51.89
N ILE A 368 60.76 20.51 51.40
CA ILE A 368 59.88 21.34 52.22
C ILE A 368 58.46 20.80 52.04
N SER A 369 57.83 20.36 53.12
CA SER A 369 56.44 19.91 53.12
C SER A 369 55.57 20.92 53.84
N GLN A 370 54.51 21.36 53.17
CA GLN A 370 53.53 22.29 53.72
C GLN A 370 52.24 21.54 54.06
N TYR A 371 51.79 21.68 55.30
CA TYR A 371 50.61 21.00 55.80
C TYR A 371 49.36 21.88 55.64
N PRO A 372 48.16 21.28 55.44
CA PRO A 372 46.91 22.01 55.28
C PRO A 372 46.52 22.91 56.47
N ASP A 373 47.10 22.66 57.65
CA ASP A 373 46.87 23.41 58.88
C ASP A 373 47.76 24.66 59.03
N GLY A 374 48.53 25.00 58.00
CA GLY A 374 49.35 26.21 57.97
C GLY A 374 50.71 26.08 58.65
N TYR A 375 51.22 24.86 58.79
CA TYR A 375 52.57 24.57 59.28
C TYR A 375 53.47 24.02 58.18
N MET A 376 54.78 24.13 58.35
CA MET A 376 55.78 23.54 57.44
C MET A 376 56.76 22.64 58.19
N SER A 377 57.21 21.56 57.54
CA SER A 377 58.40 20.80 57.94
C SER A 377 59.47 20.85 56.84
N ILE A 378 60.73 20.84 57.24
CA ILE A 378 61.87 20.78 56.34
C ILE A 378 62.67 19.55 56.74
N ASP A 379 62.73 18.57 55.84
CA ASP A 379 63.60 17.41 55.99
C ASP A 379 64.61 17.43 54.84
N GLY A 380 65.91 17.31 55.14
CA GLY A 380 66.94 17.41 54.11
C GLY A 380 68.23 16.68 54.46
N ILE A 381 68.97 16.31 53.41
CA ILE A 381 70.31 15.70 53.50
C ILE A 381 71.30 16.73 52.97
N CYS A 382 72.30 17.08 53.78
CA CYS A 382 73.42 17.89 53.32
C CYS A 382 74.57 16.95 52.95
N THR A 383 74.96 16.91 51.67
CA THR A 383 76.13 16.15 51.24
C THR A 383 77.36 17.05 51.19
N TRP A 384 78.42 16.67 51.87
CA TRP A 384 79.75 17.27 51.73
C TRP A 384 80.69 16.26 51.08
N ASN A 385 81.25 16.59 49.91
CA ASN A 385 82.24 15.78 49.19
C ASN A 385 81.96 14.26 49.16
N ASN A 386 80.77 13.86 48.72
CA ASN A 386 80.35 12.46 48.58
C ASN A 386 80.38 11.59 49.87
N MET A 387 80.28 12.21 51.05
CA MET A 387 79.95 11.51 52.28
C MET A 387 78.58 11.95 52.81
N ASN A 388 77.68 11.00 53.03
CA ASN A 388 76.36 11.22 53.63
C ASN A 388 76.54 11.45 55.13
N PHE A 389 76.27 12.66 55.61
CA PHE A 389 76.19 12.96 57.04
C PHE A 389 74.77 13.39 57.40
N ASN A 390 74.22 12.70 58.40
CA ASN A 390 73.02 12.95 59.23
C ASN A 390 71.84 13.74 58.62
N GLN A 391 70.66 13.12 58.68
CA GLN A 391 69.37 13.77 58.45
C GLN A 391 69.23 15.02 59.32
N LEU A 392 68.94 16.17 58.70
CA LEU A 392 68.35 17.31 59.40
C LEU A 392 66.89 16.94 59.68
N HIS A 393 66.63 16.37 60.84
CA HIS A 393 65.28 16.24 61.37
C HIS A 393 65.00 17.45 62.27
N THR A 394 63.94 18.19 61.97
CA THR A 394 63.27 18.92 63.05
C THR A 394 62.59 17.84 63.89
N ASP A 395 62.98 17.65 65.15
CA ASP A 395 62.43 16.64 66.08
C ASP A 395 60.92 16.85 66.33
N GLY A 396 60.06 16.69 65.32
CA GLY A 396 58.62 16.95 65.34
C GLY A 396 58.21 18.41 65.62
N ARG A 397 59.13 19.38 65.64
CA ARG A 397 58.81 20.78 65.96
C ARG A 397 58.23 21.51 64.73
N ARG A 398 56.92 21.81 64.80
CA ARG A 398 56.16 22.56 63.79
C ARG A 398 56.41 24.07 63.91
N ILE A 399 56.69 24.76 62.81
CA ILE A 399 56.94 26.21 62.78
C ILE A 399 55.72 26.92 62.15
N PRO A 400 55.09 27.90 62.82
CA PRO A 400 53.89 28.59 62.32
C PRO A 400 54.19 29.55 61.15
N LEU A 401 53.30 29.57 60.14
CA LEU A 401 53.44 30.32 58.87
C LEU A 401 53.50 31.86 58.96
N GLN A 402 53.35 32.46 60.14
CA GLN A 402 53.43 33.92 60.29
C GLN A 402 54.87 34.45 60.41
N ASN A 403 55.87 33.57 60.54
CA ASN A 403 57.25 33.99 60.66
C ASN A 403 58.00 33.71 59.36
N SER A 404 58.54 34.78 58.77
CA SER A 404 59.43 34.74 57.61
C SER A 404 60.60 33.78 57.85
N ILE A 405 60.82 32.85 56.92
CA ILE A 405 62.02 32.01 56.88
C ILE A 405 63.04 32.68 55.97
N SER A 406 64.10 33.24 56.55
CA SER A 406 65.21 33.82 55.81
C SER A 406 66.26 32.75 55.50
N ILE A 407 66.42 32.40 54.22
CA ILE A 407 67.55 31.58 53.76
C ILE A 407 68.62 32.53 53.21
N VAL A 408 69.76 32.62 53.90
CA VAL A 408 70.87 33.53 53.53
C VAL A 408 71.88 32.76 52.69
N PHE A 409 72.12 33.20 51.46
CA PHE A 409 73.17 32.64 50.60
C PHE A 409 74.41 33.56 50.57
N PRO A 410 75.64 33.04 50.72
CA PRO A 410 76.84 33.83 50.48
C PRO A 410 77.03 34.12 48.98
N LYS A 411 77.56 35.30 48.66
CA LYS A 411 77.67 35.92 47.31
C LYS A 411 78.44 35.13 46.23
N THR A 412 78.95 33.95 46.51
CA THR A 412 79.75 33.14 45.57
C THR A 412 78.95 31.94 45.07
N PHE A 413 77.93 32.20 44.26
CA PHE A 413 77.29 31.19 43.43
C PHE A 413 77.32 31.65 41.98
N THR A 414 77.92 30.84 41.10
CA THR A 414 77.93 31.06 39.65
C THR A 414 76.67 30.50 38.98
N GLU A 415 75.89 29.69 39.69
CA GLU A 415 74.62 29.13 39.24
C GLU A 415 73.62 29.15 40.40
N ILE A 416 72.36 29.53 40.12
CA ILE A 416 71.28 29.54 41.11
C ILE A 416 70.90 28.08 41.39
N PRO A 417 71.00 27.57 42.64
CA PRO A 417 70.53 26.22 42.94
C PRO A 417 69.01 26.15 42.72
N SER A 418 68.56 25.12 42.00
CA SER A 418 67.13 24.87 41.78
C SER A 418 66.47 24.49 43.11
N VAL A 419 65.58 25.35 43.61
CA VAL A 419 64.70 25.03 44.74
C VAL A 419 63.48 24.33 44.19
N THR A 420 63.35 23.03 44.46
CA THR A 420 62.16 22.25 44.08
C THR A 420 61.28 22.09 45.30
N VAL A 421 60.12 22.75 45.30
CA VAL A 421 59.09 22.55 46.33
C VAL A 421 58.19 21.42 45.86
N GLN A 422 58.19 20.29 46.58
CA GLN A 422 57.32 19.16 46.30
C GLN A 422 56.24 19.09 47.37
N GLN A 423 54.99 19.37 46.99
CA GLN A 423 53.85 19.25 47.89
C GLN A 423 53.52 17.75 48.05
N MET A 424 53.83 17.16 49.20
CA MET A 424 53.38 15.81 49.53
C MET A 424 51.99 15.89 50.14
N GLY A 425 50.97 15.73 49.29
CA GLY A 425 49.59 15.52 49.71
C GLY A 425 49.16 14.09 49.41
N SER A 426 48.80 13.35 50.46
CA SER A 426 48.04 12.11 50.37
C SER A 426 46.71 12.35 49.66
N ASP A 427 46.41 11.50 48.68
CA ASP A 427 45.10 11.22 48.11
C ASP A 427 44.16 12.41 47.93
N SER A 428 44.15 12.98 46.71
CA SER A 428 42.97 13.37 45.91
C SER A 428 43.34 14.47 44.91
N TYR A 429 42.86 14.32 43.67
CA TYR A 429 42.96 15.23 42.52
C TYR A 429 43.10 16.73 42.86
N VAL A 430 44.22 17.35 42.45
CA VAL A 430 44.27 18.80 42.19
C VAL A 430 45.30 19.12 41.09
N SER A 431 44.89 19.94 40.12
CA SER A 431 45.70 20.48 39.03
C SER A 431 46.93 21.26 39.53
N PRO A 432 48.04 21.34 38.77
CA PRO A 432 49.25 22.01 39.23
C PRO A 432 49.01 23.52 39.41
N LEU A 433 49.09 23.99 40.66
CA LEU A 433 49.15 25.41 40.98
C LEU A 433 50.58 25.91 40.69
N TRP A 434 50.74 26.62 39.59
CA TRP A 434 51.97 27.34 39.29
C TRP A 434 52.06 28.56 40.21
N ILE A 435 53.00 28.54 41.17
CA ILE A 435 53.35 29.73 41.97
C ILE A 435 54.43 30.49 41.20
N PRO A 436 54.13 31.67 40.63
CA PRO A 436 55.17 32.49 40.01
C PRO A 436 56.11 33.04 41.07
N ILE A 437 57.41 32.76 40.94
CA ILE A 437 58.47 33.42 41.71
C ILE A 437 58.83 34.70 40.96
N SER A 438 58.40 35.86 41.46
CA SER A 438 58.83 37.16 40.94
C SER A 438 60.07 37.64 41.70
N VAL A 439 61.18 37.82 40.99
CA VAL A 439 62.39 38.44 41.54
C VAL A 439 62.31 39.95 41.30
N GLU A 440 61.87 40.71 42.30
CA GLU A 440 61.93 42.18 42.23
C GLU A 440 63.33 42.65 42.65
N LYS A 441 64.01 43.35 41.74
CA LYS A 441 65.28 44.01 42.01
C LYS A 441 64.97 45.42 42.51
N ASP A 442 65.57 45.78 43.65
CA ASP A 442 65.62 47.10 44.29
C ASP A 442 64.51 47.46 45.29
N ARG A 443 64.84 47.36 46.58
CA ARG A 443 64.49 48.34 47.62
C ARG A 443 65.37 48.16 48.86
N VAL A 444 66.34 49.07 49.04
CA VAL A 444 67.14 49.23 50.26
C VAL A 444 66.57 50.40 51.05
N SER A 445 66.14 50.19 52.30
CA SER A 445 66.18 51.23 53.33
C SER A 445 65.87 50.69 54.74
N GLY A 446 66.73 51.02 55.73
CA GLY A 446 66.28 51.26 57.12
C GLY A 446 67.12 50.74 58.31
N TYR A 447 68.27 51.37 58.61
CA TYR A 447 68.87 51.61 59.97
C TYR A 447 69.32 50.43 60.88
N PRO A 448 70.12 50.69 61.95
CA PRO A 448 71.43 51.33 62.04
C PRO A 448 72.52 50.41 62.64
N SER A 449 73.77 50.76 62.36
CA SER A 449 75.00 50.10 62.81
C SER A 449 75.23 50.12 64.33
N ILE A 450 75.58 48.97 64.91
CA ILE A 450 76.35 48.86 66.16
C ILE A 450 77.60 48.02 65.86
N TRP A 451 78.76 48.58 66.20
CA TRP A 451 80.10 48.12 65.87
C TRP A 451 80.70 47.40 67.10
N ASP A 452 81.09 46.13 66.95
CA ASP A 452 81.99 45.46 67.89
C ASP A 452 82.97 44.55 67.13
N GLY A 453 84.25 44.94 67.14
CA GLY A 453 85.36 44.00 67.11
C GLY A 453 85.53 43.13 65.86
N GLY A 454 85.93 43.75 64.74
CA GLY A 454 86.76 43.11 63.72
C GLY A 454 86.13 41.98 62.91
N LYS A 455 85.31 42.34 61.91
CA LYS A 455 85.16 41.66 60.61
C LYS A 455 84.29 42.51 59.69
N ASP A 456 84.50 42.32 58.38
CA ASP A 456 84.11 43.21 57.29
C ASP A 456 82.66 43.70 57.24
N ILE A 457 82.53 44.90 56.68
CA ILE A 457 81.31 45.61 56.32
C ILE A 457 80.45 44.71 55.42
N VAL A 458 79.25 44.38 55.92
CA VAL A 458 78.19 43.63 55.23
C VAL A 458 77.81 44.35 53.93
N ALA A 459 78.07 43.70 52.80
CA ALA A 459 77.54 44.10 51.50
C ALA A 459 76.03 43.84 51.45
N PRO A 460 75.22 44.61 50.69
CA PRO A 460 73.77 44.63 50.84
C PRO A 460 73.17 43.23 50.66
N GLU A 461 72.44 42.79 51.69
CA GLU A 461 71.68 41.56 51.71
C GLU A 461 70.58 41.65 50.64
N VAL A 462 70.55 40.68 49.73
CA VAL A 462 69.42 40.54 48.82
C VAL A 462 68.36 39.76 49.59
N LEU A 463 67.39 40.48 50.14
CA LEU A 463 66.24 39.89 50.81
C LEU A 463 65.29 39.36 49.73
N PHE A 464 65.16 38.04 49.62
CA PHE A 464 64.15 37.42 48.76
C PHE A 464 62.83 37.34 49.53
N HIS A 465 61.83 38.10 49.10
CA HIS A 465 60.48 38.04 49.65
C HIS A 465 59.68 37.00 48.88
N VAL A 466 59.22 35.94 49.56
CA VAL A 466 58.27 34.98 48.99
C VAL A 466 56.93 35.18 49.69
N SER A 467 55.96 35.78 49.00
CA SER A 467 54.59 35.93 49.48
C SER A 467 53.64 35.05 48.68
N ALA A 468 52.96 34.14 49.36
CA ALA A 468 51.89 33.33 48.76
C ALA A 468 50.57 34.13 48.78
N PHE A 469 50.07 34.53 47.62
CA PHE A 469 48.70 35.07 47.48
C PHE A 469 47.83 34.04 46.76
N GLY A 470 46.88 33.45 47.49
CA GLY A 470 45.81 32.63 46.91
C GLY A 470 44.47 33.08 47.46
N LYS A 471 43.66 33.78 46.64
CA LYS A 471 42.24 34.04 46.92
C LYS A 471 41.47 32.74 46.71
N TYR A 472 40.83 32.23 47.77
CA TYR A 472 39.75 31.24 47.64
C TYR A 472 38.52 31.93 47.04
N GLN A 473 38.10 31.53 45.83
CA GLN A 473 36.71 31.71 45.41
C GLN A 473 36.04 30.33 45.51
N ALA A 474 34.94 30.29 46.26
CA ALA A 474 34.12 29.12 46.56
C ALA A 474 33.17 28.78 45.41
#